data_AF-A0A101XGX7-F1
#
_entry.id   AF-A0A101XGX7-F1
#
_cell.length_a   1.000
_cell.length_b   1.000
_cell.length_c   1.000
_cell.angle_alpha   90.00
_cell.angle_beta   90.00
_cell.angle_gamma   90.00
#
_symmetry.space_group_name_H-M   'P 1'
#
loop_
_entity.id
_entity.type
_entity.pdbx_description
1 polymer ?
#
loop_
_entity_poly.entity_id
_entity_poly.type
_entity_poly.pdbx_seq_one_letter_code
_entity_poly.pdbx_strand_id
1 'polypeptide(L)' 'MEIQTDYRCPSCNANLVLAENSISLTLYCPHCNIHASFGKKDILRNYVDYERHEFKWKEAMNDIYYSIIAAMH' A
#
# COMPACT_ATOMS: atom_id res chain seq x y z
N MET A 1 -0.96 -11.87 -6.02
CA MET A 1 -1.69 -11.09 -7.05
C MET A 1 -1.01 -9.74 -7.17
N GLU A 2 -0.93 -9.16 -8.36
CA GLU A 2 -0.35 -7.83 -8.57
C GLU A 2 -1.27 -6.96 -9.40
N ILE A 3 -1.38 -5.68 -9.03
CA ILE A 3 -2.25 -4.70 -9.68
C ILE A 3 -1.47 -3.39 -9.83
N GLN A 4 -1.44 -2.82 -11.04
CA GLN A 4 -0.93 -1.48 -11.25
C GLN A 4 -1.87 -0.44 -10.65
N THR A 5 -1.32 0.55 -9.97
CA THR A 5 -2.07 1.62 -9.31
C THR A 5 -1.79 2.97 -9.96
N ASP A 6 -2.61 3.97 -9.64
CA ASP A 6 -2.37 5.36 -10.05
C ASP A 6 -1.41 6.11 -9.12
N TYR A 7 -0.94 5.48 -8.04
CA TYR A 7 0.06 6.07 -7.16
C TYR A 7 1.40 6.19 -7.90
N ARG A 8 2.04 7.35 -7.78
CA ARG A 8 3.28 7.68 -8.48
C ARG A 8 4.49 7.49 -7.58
N CYS A 9 5.54 6.86 -8.08
CA CYS A 9 6.78 6.75 -7.34
C CYS A 9 7.38 8.14 -7.13
N PRO A 10 7.64 8.56 -5.87
CA PRO A 10 8.23 9.87 -5.57
C PRO A 10 9.66 10.05 -6.12
N SER A 11 10.37 8.97 -6.46
CA SER A 11 11.73 9.04 -7.00
C SER A 11 11.78 9.13 -8.53
N CYS A 12 10.95 8.35 -9.23
CA CYS A 12 11.04 8.18 -10.68
C CYS A 12 9.72 8.36 -11.44
N ASN A 13 8.64 8.76 -10.74
CA ASN A 13 7.32 9.08 -11.28
C ASN A 13 6.59 7.94 -12.06
N ALA A 14 7.13 6.73 -12.05
CA ALA A 14 6.45 5.54 -12.57
C ALA A 14 5.25 5.16 -11.69
N ASN A 15 4.28 4.43 -12.27
CA ASN A 15 3.17 3.87 -11.50
C ASN A 15 3.68 2.80 -10.52
N LEU A 16 3.18 2.86 -9.28
CA LEU A 16 3.45 1.84 -8.27
C LEU A 16 2.56 0.61 -8.49
N VAL A 17 3.09 -0.55 -8.12
CA VAL A 17 2.41 -1.84 -8.17
C VAL A 17 2.03 -2.25 -6.77
N LEU A 18 0.77 -2.62 -6.57
CA LEU A 18 0.29 -3.26 -5.36
C LEU A 18 0.40 -4.78 -5.54
N ALA A 19 1.29 -5.40 -4.78
CA ALA A 19 1.41 -6.85 -4.66
C ALA A 19 0.77 -7.36 -3.37
N GLU A 20 0.07 -8.46 -3.49
CA GLU A 20 -0.54 -9.19 -2.39
C GLU A 20 0.02 -10.62 -2.32
N ASN A 21 0.47 -11.02 -1.14
CA ASN A 21 0.79 -12.41 -0.81
C ASN A 21 -0.13 -12.92 0.32
N SER A 22 0.15 -14.09 0.91
CA SER A 22 -0.72 -14.66 1.96
C SER A 22 -0.79 -13.83 3.25
N ILE A 23 0.21 -13.01 3.54
CA ILE A 23 0.40 -12.34 4.84
C ILE A 23 0.46 -10.81 4.76
N SER A 24 0.76 -10.23 3.60
CA SER A 24 0.99 -8.79 3.44
C SER A 24 0.42 -8.22 2.14
N LEU A 25 0.22 -6.90 2.17
CA LEU A 25 0.04 -6.04 1.01
C LEU A 25 1.28 -5.15 0.89
N THR A 26 1.89 -5.12 -0.28
CA THR A 26 3.12 -4.39 -0.57
C THR A 26 2.90 -3.46 -1.74
N LEU A 27 3.10 -2.17 -1.55
CA LEU A 27 3.14 -1.19 -2.63
C LEU A 27 4.61 -0.95 -2.98
N TYR A 28 4.99 -1.13 -4.24
CA TYR A 28 6.40 -1.02 -4.66
C TYR A 28 6.56 -0.35 -6.02
N CYS A 29 7.73 0.25 -6.25
CA CYS A 29 8.12 0.78 -7.54
C CYS A 29 8.90 -0.27 -8.33
N PRO A 30 8.49 -0.61 -9.57
CA PRO A 30 9.19 -1.61 -10.39
C PRO A 30 10.57 -1.15 -10.89
N HIS A 31 10.92 0.13 -10.76
CA HIS A 31 12.19 0.68 -11.24
C HIS A 31 13.16 1.07 -10.11
N CYS A 32 12.63 1.51 -8.97
CA CYS A 32 13.39 2.27 -7.98
C CYS A 32 13.59 1.50 -6.66
N ASN A 33 13.13 0.24 -6.58
CA ASN A 33 13.21 -0.66 -5.41
C ASN A 33 12.58 -0.12 -4.09
N ILE A 34 11.99 1.07 -4.13
CA ILE A 34 11.23 1.69 -3.06
C ILE A 34 9.93 0.90 -2.87
N HIS A 35 9.61 0.57 -1.62
CA HIS A 35 8.41 -0.16 -1.28
C HIS A 35 7.99 0.07 0.17
N ALA A 36 6.70 -0.17 0.46
CA ALA A 36 6.18 -0.31 1.81
C ALA A 36 5.31 -1.57 1.89
N SER A 37 5.43 -2.32 2.98
CA SER A 37 4.72 -3.57 3.20
C SER A 37 3.97 -3.53 4.52
N PHE A 38 2.68 -3.83 4.48
CA PHE A 38 1.82 -3.86 5.65
C PHE A 38 1.25 -5.27 5.83
N GLY A 39 1.23 -5.75 7.07
CA GLY A 39 0.64 -7.03 7.40
C GLY A 39 -0.88 -6.99 7.23
N LYS A 40 -1.47 -8.02 6.61
CA LYS A 40 -2.93 -8.11 6.43
C LYS A 40 -3.68 -8.06 7.76
N LYS A 41 -3.10 -8.63 8.83
CA LYS A 41 -3.70 -8.57 10.17
C LYS A 41 -3.80 -7.13 10.68
N ASP A 42 -2.74 -6.34 10.49
CA ASP A 42 -2.73 -4.93 10.90
C ASP A 42 -3.68 -4.11 10.05
N ILE A 43 -3.73 -4.40 8.75
CA ILE A 43 -4.66 -3.74 7.82
C ILE A 43 -6.12 -4.02 8.23
N LEU A 44 -6.48 -5.29 8.48
CA LEU A 44 -7.83 -5.65 8.89
C LEU A 44 -8.19 -5.02 10.24
N ARG A 45 -7.24 -4.97 11.18
CA ARG A 45 -7.46 -4.36 12.49
C ARG A 45 -7.74 -2.86 12.41
N ASN A 46 -7.09 -2.15 11.50
CA ASN A 46 -7.09 -0.68 11.48
C ASN A 46 -8.06 -0.08 10.45
N TYR A 47 -8.39 -0.80 9.38
CA TYR A 47 -9.13 -0.25 8.23
C TYR A 47 -10.44 -0.98 7.93
N VAL A 48 -10.93 -1.84 8.82
CA VAL A 48 -12.28 -2.42 8.72
C VAL A 48 -13.21 -1.66 9.66
N ASP A 49 -14.27 -1.10 9.09
CA ASP A 49 -15.44 -0.69 9.85
C ASP A 49 -16.32 -1.93 10.07
N TYR A 50 -16.23 -2.52 11.27
CA TYR A 50 -16.97 -3.73 11.62
C TYR A 50 -18.47 -3.49 11.81
N GLU A 51 -18.89 -2.26 12.12
CA GLU A 51 -20.32 -1.94 12.25
C GLU A 51 -20.98 -1.85 10.88
N ARG A 52 -20.25 -1.26 9.91
CA ARG A 52 -20.74 -1.09 8.53
C ARG A 52 -20.37 -2.24 7.60
N HIS A 53 -19.52 -3.17 8.05
CA HIS A 53 -18.92 -4.22 7.23
C HIS A 53 -18.19 -3.67 6.00
N GLU A 54 -17.53 -2.51 6.16
CA GLU A 54 -16.86 -1.80 5.07
C GLU A 54 -15.34 -1.81 5.28
N PHE A 55 -14.61 -2.03 4.19
CA PHE A 55 -13.17 -1.88 4.18
C PHE A 55 -12.77 -0.50 3.65
N LYS A 56 -12.01 0.25 4.44
CA LYS A 56 -11.57 1.61 4.13
C LYS A 56 -10.34 1.62 3.21
N TRP A 57 -10.53 1.16 1.97
CA TRP A 57 -9.46 1.00 0.98
C TRP A 57 -8.63 2.26 0.77
N LYS A 58 -9.29 3.43 0.69
CA LYS A 58 -8.60 4.70 0.46
C LYS A 58 -7.65 5.06 1.59
N GLU A 59 -8.04 4.83 2.85
CA GLU A 59 -7.22 5.11 4.03
C GLU A 59 -6.03 4.14 4.09
N ALA A 60 -6.29 2.84 3.94
CA ALA A 60 -5.25 1.82 3.93
C ALA A 60 -4.18 2.08 2.85
N MET A 61 -4.61 2.39 1.62
CA MET A 61 -3.71 2.65 0.51
C MET A 61 -2.91 3.95 0.69
N ASN A 62 -3.53 4.99 1.24
CA ASN A 62 -2.83 6.24 1.54
C ASN A 62 -1.74 6.03 2.59
N ASP A 63 -2.02 5.29 3.66
CA ASP A 63 -1.02 5.06 4.72
C ASP A 63 0.17 4.22 4.22
N ILE A 64 -0.09 3.21 3.39
CA ILE A 64 0.97 2.44 2.73
C ILE A 64 1.81 3.37 1.83
N TYR A 65 1.17 4.24 1.04
CA TYR A 65 1.86 5.17 0.16
C TYR A 65 2.65 6.25 0.92
N TYR A 66 2.10 6.81 1.99
CA TYR A 66 2.82 7.79 2.82
C TYR A 66 4.00 7.15 3.55
N SER A 67 3.94 5.87 3.89
CA SER A 67 5.07 5.14 4.45
C SER A 67 6.25 5.06 3.48
N ILE A 68 5.99 4.97 2.17
CA ILE A 68 7.02 5.10 1.13
C ILE A 68 7.68 6.48 1.19
N ILE A 69 6.87 7.54 1.23
CA ILE A 69 7.38 8.93 1.24
C ILE A 69 8.17 9.20 2.52
N ALA A 70 7.67 8.76 3.67
CA ALA A 70 8.31 8.96 4.96
C ALA A 70 9.68 8.27 5.06
N ALA A 71 9.84 7.10 4.42
CA ALA A 71 11.10 6.35 4.42
C ALA A 71 12.19 6.96 3.51
N MET A 72 11.88 8.01 2.74
CA MET A 72 12.85 8.70 1.88
C MET A 72 13.60 9.84 2.58
N HIS A 73 13.17 10.22 3.78
CA HIS A 73 13.79 11.25 4.63
C HIS A 73 14.71 10.62 5.67
#